data_AF-A0A5D0CNT3-F1
#
_entry.id   AF-A0A5D0CNT3-F1
#
_cell.length_a   1.000
_cell.length_b   1.000
_cell.length_c   1.000
_cell.angle_alpha   90.00
_cell.angle_beta   90.00
_cell.angle_gamma   90.00
#
_symmetry.space_group_name_H-M   'P 1'
#
loop_
_entity.id
_entity.type
_entity.pdbx_description
1 polymer ?
#
loop_
_entity_poly.entity_id
_entity_poly.type
_entity_poly.pdbx_seq_one_letter_code
_entity_poly.pdbx_strand_id
1 'polypeptide(L)'
;MPNRQADFHRGYEAGYAQGVSAGRQSFGRRFDGVSIIIPTYNKKEMLLECLDSIEAFTDYPYELIVVDNGSQDGTAEELRRRRGPLRLAVNETNLGFARAVNTGLMMAKGRYLVLLNNDVLVTERWIVQLLKCLSECPDAAAVGPVTNYISGEQQIETPYGDIPGMRAFAAAYNRSDPGKWRDTDRLVGFCLLFPRSTFEQIGFFDEGYEVGNYEDDDWILRLRLQGKKMKIAGDTFVHHYGSVTMKELGERKVSEVNGKNGGYFNEKWGSVYAYLQTREERLRTAGRVLDMSDFYPPLCWVRSASGRIYWLEGGIRRLLAPHLTTEEIRNRAVRLSVVDLMQISPGPEVSDPEELSGLQRRQREQLTVLQDAEGRLYLIDRGVRRGILASYTCRIWGLPTPSPSSSVAGLSDMPEGDPILPPVILASDVL
;
A
#
# COMPACT_ATOMS: atom_id res chain seq x y z
N MET A 1 20.03 15.18 -46.42
CA MET A 1 19.49 15.45 -45.08
C MET A 1 19.87 14.26 -44.19
N PRO A 2 20.68 14.44 -43.14
CA PRO A 2 21.03 13.34 -42.23
C PRO A 2 19.75 12.76 -41.61
N ASN A 3 19.73 11.44 -41.42
CA ASN A 3 18.55 10.68 -41.02
C ASN A 3 18.19 10.95 -39.55
N ARG A 4 17.54 12.09 -39.29
CA ARG A 4 17.15 12.59 -37.94
C ARG A 4 16.44 11.54 -37.09
N GLN A 5 15.73 10.61 -37.73
CA GLN A 5 14.99 9.54 -37.05
C GLN A 5 15.93 8.44 -36.52
N ALA A 6 16.99 8.10 -37.27
CA ALA A 6 18.03 7.17 -36.84
C ALA A 6 18.93 7.77 -35.75
N ASP A 7 19.18 9.09 -35.80
CA ASP A 7 19.92 9.80 -34.77
C ASP A 7 19.11 9.93 -33.46
N PHE A 8 17.80 10.15 -33.55
CA PHE A 8 16.90 10.12 -32.39
C PHE A 8 16.85 8.72 -31.76
N HIS A 9 16.71 7.66 -32.56
CA HIS A 9 16.63 6.29 -32.05
C HIS A 9 17.92 5.88 -31.33
N ARG A 10 19.10 6.19 -31.91
CA ARG A 10 20.39 5.95 -31.26
C ARG A 10 20.56 6.75 -29.97
N GLY A 11 20.12 8.02 -29.95
CA GLY A 11 20.12 8.83 -28.75
C GLY A 11 19.21 8.27 -27.65
N TYR A 12 18.02 7.80 -28.02
CA TYR A 12 17.07 7.15 -27.10
C TYR A 12 17.64 5.85 -26.51
N GLU A 13 18.16 4.95 -27.35
CA GLU A 13 18.77 3.69 -26.89
C GLU A 13 19.97 3.93 -25.96
N ALA A 14 20.84 4.87 -26.32
CA ALA A 14 21.98 5.24 -25.49
C ALA A 14 21.55 5.83 -24.13
N GLY A 15 20.57 6.73 -24.14
CA GLY A 15 19.98 7.31 -22.92
C GLY A 15 19.28 6.25 -22.05
N TYR A 16 18.55 5.33 -22.68
CA TYR A 16 17.91 4.20 -22.00
C TYR A 16 18.95 3.29 -21.33
N ALA A 17 20.00 2.89 -22.06
CA ALA A 17 21.08 2.07 -21.53
C ALA A 17 21.82 2.76 -20.37
N GLN A 18 22.08 4.07 -20.50
CA GLN A 18 22.65 4.88 -19.44
C GLN A 18 21.74 4.94 -18.21
N GLY A 19 20.43 5.14 -18.41
CA GLY A 19 19.42 5.11 -17.36
C GLY A 19 19.35 3.76 -16.63
N VAL A 20 19.39 2.65 -17.36
CA VAL A 20 19.44 1.30 -16.78
C VAL A 20 20.72 1.10 -15.96
N SER A 21 21.87 1.52 -16.49
CA SER A 21 23.17 1.42 -15.80
C SER A 21 23.20 2.26 -14.52
N ALA A 22 22.78 3.53 -14.59
CA ALA A 22 22.67 4.42 -13.43
C ALA A 22 21.66 3.88 -12.40
N GLY A 23 20.54 3.31 -12.87
CA GLY A 23 19.55 2.63 -12.03
C GLY A 23 20.15 1.46 -11.26
N ARG A 24 20.96 0.62 -11.91
CA ARG A 24 21.67 -0.50 -11.29
C ARG A 24 22.75 -0.04 -10.30
N GLN A 25 23.54 0.98 -10.66
CA GLN A 25 24.60 1.50 -9.78
C GLN A 25 24.06 2.19 -8.52
N SER A 26 22.87 2.78 -8.62
CA SER A 26 22.17 3.40 -7.49
C SER A 26 21.16 2.47 -6.84
N PHE A 27 21.12 1.18 -7.19
CA PHE A 27 20.25 0.21 -6.57
C PHE A 27 20.56 0.11 -5.07
N GLY A 28 19.53 0.19 -4.23
CA GLY A 28 19.67 0.24 -2.77
C GLY A 28 20.16 1.58 -2.20
N ARG A 29 20.60 2.56 -3.02
CA ARG A 29 20.94 3.90 -2.54
C ARG A 29 19.68 4.74 -2.38
N ARG A 30 19.40 5.13 -1.14
CA ARG A 30 18.32 6.06 -0.77
C ARG A 30 18.84 7.49 -0.76
N PHE A 31 17.95 8.45 -0.93
CA PHE A 31 18.28 9.88 -0.77
C PHE A 31 17.37 10.53 0.28
N ASP A 32 17.88 11.57 0.95
CA ASP A 32 17.11 12.35 1.90
C ASP A 32 16.21 13.33 1.14
N GLY A 33 15.05 12.83 0.75
CA GLY A 33 14.11 13.53 -0.11
C GLY A 33 12.80 12.76 -0.27
N VAL A 34 11.94 13.22 -1.20
CA VAL A 34 10.60 12.68 -1.43
C VAL A 34 10.53 11.97 -2.79
N SER A 35 9.99 10.75 -2.84
CA SER A 35 9.53 10.16 -4.09
C SER A 35 8.05 10.47 -4.29
N ILE A 36 7.70 11.24 -5.31
CA ILE A 36 6.31 11.53 -5.68
C ILE A 36 5.88 10.50 -6.72
N ILE A 37 4.88 9.69 -6.39
CA ILE A 37 4.38 8.58 -7.20
C ILE A 37 2.99 8.94 -7.73
N ILE A 38 2.85 8.95 -9.05
CA ILE A 38 1.63 9.36 -9.75
C ILE A 38 1.18 8.23 -10.69
N PRO A 39 0.16 7.44 -10.30
CA PRO A 39 -0.53 6.57 -11.26
C PRO A 39 -1.37 7.43 -12.21
N THR A 40 -1.41 7.07 -13.50
CA THR A 40 -2.18 7.81 -14.50
C THR A 40 -2.80 6.87 -15.54
N TYR A 41 -3.95 7.27 -16.10
CA TYR A 41 -4.63 6.57 -17.19
C TYR A 41 -5.52 7.54 -17.99
N ASN A 42 -5.25 7.74 -19.28
CA ASN A 42 -6.06 8.53 -20.23
C ASN A 42 -6.42 9.96 -19.77
N LYS A 43 -5.45 10.66 -19.16
CA LYS A 43 -5.61 12.01 -18.60
C LYS A 43 -4.39 12.89 -18.86
N LYS A 44 -3.82 12.82 -20.06
CA LYS A 44 -2.58 13.52 -20.44
C LYS A 44 -2.56 14.98 -19.99
N GLU A 45 -3.55 15.78 -20.38
CA GLU A 45 -3.54 17.23 -20.08
C GLU A 45 -3.58 17.52 -18.57
N MET A 46 -4.43 16.79 -17.83
CA MET A 46 -4.52 16.95 -16.36
C MET A 46 -3.21 16.54 -15.68
N LEU A 47 -2.61 15.44 -16.13
CA LEU A 47 -1.31 15.02 -15.64
C LEU A 47 -0.26 16.10 -15.91
N LEU A 48 -0.23 16.69 -17.11
CA LEU A 48 0.73 17.75 -17.42
C LEU A 48 0.56 18.95 -16.48
N GLU A 49 -0.67 19.40 -16.21
CA GLU A 49 -0.93 20.45 -15.22
C GLU A 49 -0.48 20.06 -13.80
N CYS A 50 -0.72 18.80 -13.40
CA CYS A 50 -0.24 18.26 -12.13
C CYS A 50 1.29 18.34 -12.05
N LEU A 51 2.00 17.86 -13.08
CA LEU A 51 3.46 17.88 -13.14
C LEU A 51 4.02 19.30 -13.13
N ASP A 52 3.39 20.22 -13.88
CA ASP A 52 3.77 21.63 -13.91
C ASP A 52 3.60 22.29 -12.53
N SER A 53 2.54 21.93 -11.80
CA SER A 53 2.33 22.40 -10.42
C SER A 53 3.40 21.87 -9.45
N ILE A 54 3.84 20.62 -9.62
CA ILE A 54 4.92 20.02 -8.81
C ILE A 54 6.22 20.76 -9.06
N GLU A 55 6.59 20.96 -10.34
CA GLU A 55 7.81 21.68 -10.72
C GLU A 55 7.81 23.13 -10.24
N ALA A 56 6.64 23.78 -10.21
CA ALA A 56 6.51 25.16 -9.74
C ALA A 56 6.59 25.32 -8.22
N PHE A 57 6.06 24.37 -7.44
CA PHE A 57 5.78 24.57 -6.00
C PHE A 57 6.50 23.61 -5.05
N THR A 58 7.30 22.67 -5.55
CA THR A 58 8.02 21.69 -4.73
C THR A 58 9.45 22.14 -4.47
N ASP A 59 9.64 22.92 -3.41
CA ASP A 59 10.94 23.37 -2.93
C ASP A 59 11.52 22.40 -1.87
N TYR A 60 11.82 21.17 -2.31
CA TYR A 60 12.43 20.12 -1.50
C TYR A 60 13.10 19.09 -2.43
N PRO A 61 14.17 18.36 -2.04
CA PRO A 61 14.72 17.31 -2.91
C PRO A 61 13.67 16.25 -3.24
N TYR A 62 13.36 16.06 -4.52
CA TYR A 62 12.37 15.07 -4.97
C TYR A 62 12.80 14.30 -6.22
N GLU A 63 12.21 13.12 -6.39
CA GLU A 63 12.10 12.44 -7.68
C GLU A 63 10.63 12.28 -8.05
N LEU A 64 10.35 12.26 -9.35
CA LEU A 64 9.00 12.09 -9.88
C LEU A 64 8.89 10.74 -10.55
N ILE A 65 7.92 9.93 -10.15
CA ILE A 65 7.65 8.61 -10.69
C ILE A 65 6.23 8.60 -11.22
N VAL A 66 6.10 8.50 -12.55
CA VAL A 66 4.81 8.36 -13.20
C VAL A 66 4.65 6.91 -13.66
N VAL A 67 3.52 6.32 -13.32
CA VAL A 67 3.13 4.99 -13.79
C VAL A 67 1.93 5.12 -14.71
N ASP A 68 2.20 5.12 -16.02
CA ASP A 68 1.17 5.12 -17.06
C ASP A 68 0.55 3.73 -17.18
N ASN A 69 -0.72 3.62 -16.83
CA ASN A 69 -1.44 2.36 -16.75
C ASN A 69 -2.07 1.97 -18.10
N GLY A 70 -1.30 2.05 -19.18
CA GLY A 70 -1.74 1.71 -20.53
C GLY A 70 -2.61 2.78 -21.19
N SER A 71 -2.27 4.06 -21.03
CA SER A 71 -2.97 5.16 -21.71
C SER A 71 -2.85 5.08 -23.23
N GLN A 72 -3.87 5.60 -23.92
CA GLN A 72 -3.98 5.64 -25.39
C GLN A 72 -4.08 7.08 -25.94
N ASP A 73 -3.97 8.09 -25.08
CA ASP A 73 -4.14 9.52 -25.38
C ASP A 73 -2.82 10.26 -25.69
N GLY A 74 -1.72 9.51 -25.83
CA GLY A 74 -0.37 10.04 -26.06
C GLY A 74 0.40 10.38 -24.78
N THR A 75 -0.10 9.98 -23.59
CA THR A 75 0.56 10.24 -22.30
C THR A 75 2.01 9.74 -22.29
N ALA A 76 2.26 8.47 -22.59
CA ALA A 76 3.61 7.91 -22.58
C ALA A 76 4.56 8.62 -23.55
N GLU A 77 4.10 8.95 -24.76
CA GLU A 77 4.88 9.67 -25.78
C GLU A 77 5.31 11.05 -25.28
N GLU A 78 4.41 11.78 -24.62
CA GLU A 78 4.70 13.10 -24.06
C GLU A 78 5.69 13.00 -22.89
N LEU A 79 5.47 12.08 -21.95
CA LEU A 79 6.33 11.90 -20.80
C LEU A 79 7.75 11.46 -21.17
N ARG A 80 7.92 10.65 -22.23
CA ARG A 80 9.24 10.28 -22.75
C ARG A 80 10.04 11.48 -23.30
N ARG A 81 9.36 12.57 -23.69
CA ARG A 81 10.00 13.80 -24.16
C ARG A 81 10.28 14.79 -23.03
N ARG A 82 9.60 14.68 -21.89
CA ARG A 82 9.78 15.57 -20.74
C ARG A 82 11.17 15.40 -20.14
N ARG A 83 11.85 16.53 -19.88
CA ARG A 83 13.16 16.57 -19.22
C ARG A 83 12.97 16.76 -17.72
N GLY A 84 13.92 16.30 -16.91
CA GLY A 84 13.90 16.50 -15.45
C GLY A 84 14.02 15.19 -14.68
N PRO A 85 13.75 15.20 -13.36
CA PRO A 85 13.88 14.04 -12.48
C PRO A 85 12.68 13.06 -12.60
N LEU A 86 12.15 12.89 -13.81
CA LEU A 86 11.01 12.02 -14.11
C LEU A 86 11.50 10.60 -14.44
N ARG A 87 10.87 9.61 -13.81
CA ARG A 87 10.99 8.19 -14.12
C ARG A 87 9.62 7.67 -14.53
N LEU A 88 9.56 6.98 -15.66
CA LEU A 88 8.32 6.50 -16.25
C LEU A 88 8.30 4.97 -16.26
N ALA A 89 7.21 4.39 -15.76
CA ALA A 89 6.80 3.02 -16.05
C ALA A 89 5.54 3.07 -16.93
N VAL A 90 5.47 2.21 -17.94
CA VAL A 90 4.31 2.12 -18.84
C VAL A 90 3.84 0.68 -18.85
N ASN A 91 2.62 0.46 -18.38
CA ASN A 91 1.95 -0.84 -18.48
C ASN A 91 1.32 -1.00 -19.86
N GLU A 92 1.20 -2.24 -20.34
CA GLU A 92 0.57 -2.53 -21.64
C GLU A 92 -0.95 -2.29 -21.63
N THR A 93 -1.57 -2.47 -20.46
CA THR A 93 -3.01 -2.31 -20.24
C THR A 93 -3.26 -1.68 -18.87
N ASN A 94 -4.52 -1.31 -18.60
CA ASN A 94 -4.91 -0.82 -17.29
C ASN A 94 -4.97 -1.98 -16.29
N LEU A 95 -3.98 -2.01 -15.40
CA LEU A 95 -3.81 -3.03 -14.37
C LEU A 95 -4.46 -2.66 -13.02
N GLY A 96 -5.21 -1.55 -12.96
CA GLY A 96 -5.79 -0.99 -11.75
C GLY A 96 -4.84 -0.07 -10.96
N PHE A 97 -5.42 0.74 -10.08
CA PHE A 97 -4.73 1.77 -9.29
C PHE A 97 -3.68 1.16 -8.35
N ALA A 98 -4.07 0.15 -7.55
CA ALA A 98 -3.17 -0.49 -6.58
C ALA A 98 -1.89 -1.02 -7.24
N ARG A 99 -1.99 -1.67 -8.40
CA ARG A 99 -0.81 -2.18 -9.12
C ARG A 99 0.06 -1.05 -9.66
N ALA A 100 -0.54 0.00 -10.20
CA ALA A 100 0.22 1.16 -10.66
C ALA A 100 0.97 1.86 -9.49
N VAL A 101 0.32 1.99 -8.34
CA VAL A 101 0.94 2.50 -7.10
C VAL A 101 2.08 1.59 -6.65
N ASN A 102 1.87 0.28 -6.61
CA ASN A 102 2.90 -0.69 -6.20
C ASN A 102 4.14 -0.64 -7.11
N THR A 103 3.95 -0.54 -8.44
CA THR A 103 5.05 -0.31 -9.39
C THR A 103 5.84 0.95 -9.03
N GLY A 104 5.15 2.04 -8.71
CA GLY A 104 5.79 3.29 -8.29
C GLY A 104 6.55 3.17 -6.97
N LEU A 105 5.97 2.48 -5.98
CA LEU A 105 6.60 2.21 -4.68
C LEU A 105 7.89 1.39 -4.83
N MET A 106 7.91 0.41 -5.73
CA MET A 106 9.11 -0.38 -6.04
C MET A 106 10.22 0.46 -6.70
N MET A 107 9.84 1.47 -7.49
CA MET A 107 10.78 2.38 -8.12
C MET A 107 11.35 3.40 -7.14
N ALA A 108 10.59 3.80 -6.12
CA ALA A 108 10.90 4.91 -5.22
C ALA A 108 12.16 4.72 -4.36
N LYS A 109 12.95 5.78 -4.20
CA LYS A 109 14.22 5.82 -3.43
C LYS A 109 14.26 6.85 -2.30
N GLY A 110 13.30 7.77 -2.24
CA GLY A 110 13.23 8.83 -1.24
C GLY A 110 13.02 8.28 0.17
N ARG A 111 13.49 9.04 1.16
CA ARG A 111 13.21 8.80 2.58
C ARG A 111 11.72 8.93 2.88
N TYR A 112 11.05 9.84 2.18
CA TYR A 112 9.60 10.03 2.24
C TYR A 112 8.97 9.64 0.90
N LEU A 113 7.72 9.21 0.97
CA LEU A 113 6.92 8.76 -0.16
C LEU A 113 5.65 9.59 -0.21
N VAL A 114 5.31 10.07 -1.40
CA VAL A 114 4.03 10.72 -1.67
C VAL A 114 3.29 9.92 -2.72
N LEU A 115 2.07 9.50 -2.43
CA LEU A 115 1.09 9.10 -3.44
C LEU A 115 0.30 10.34 -3.83
N LEU A 116 0.23 10.64 -5.12
CA LEU A 116 -0.47 11.82 -5.62
C LEU A 116 -1.27 11.44 -6.86
N ASN A 117 -2.56 11.73 -6.85
CA ASN A 117 -3.39 11.53 -8.04
C ASN A 117 -3.01 12.53 -9.14
N ASN A 118 -3.17 12.09 -10.39
CA ASN A 118 -2.87 12.90 -11.58
C ASN A 118 -3.84 14.08 -11.81
N ASP A 119 -4.93 14.17 -11.05
CA ASP A 119 -5.93 15.24 -11.08
C ASP A 119 -5.81 16.22 -9.89
N VAL A 120 -4.63 16.27 -9.27
CA VAL A 120 -4.29 17.19 -8.19
C VAL A 120 -3.33 18.27 -8.67
N LEU A 121 -3.63 19.53 -8.35
CA LEU A 121 -2.66 20.63 -8.43
C LEU A 121 -2.11 20.89 -7.04
N VAL A 122 -0.82 20.61 -6.87
CA VAL A 122 -0.13 20.99 -5.63
C VAL A 122 0.08 22.50 -5.63
N THR A 123 0.21 23.09 -4.44
CA THR A 123 0.25 24.55 -4.28
C THR A 123 1.45 24.97 -3.44
N GLU A 124 1.68 26.28 -3.31
CA GLU A 124 2.82 26.81 -2.57
C GLU A 124 3.00 26.16 -1.20
N ARG A 125 4.25 25.77 -0.88
CA ARG A 125 4.66 25.23 0.42
C ARG A 125 4.00 23.89 0.80
N TRP A 126 3.28 23.22 -0.10
CA TRP A 126 2.55 21.99 0.21
C TRP A 126 3.46 20.91 0.86
N ILE A 127 4.58 20.59 0.22
CA ILE A 127 5.42 19.48 0.65
C ILE A 127 6.14 19.78 1.97
N VAL A 128 6.65 21.00 2.13
CA VAL A 128 7.38 21.40 3.34
C VAL A 128 6.46 21.45 4.55
N GLN A 129 5.18 21.83 4.38
CA GLN A 129 4.20 21.81 5.48
C GLN A 129 3.75 20.39 5.82
N LEU A 130 3.51 19.52 4.83
CA LEU A 130 3.22 18.10 5.09
C LEU A 130 4.38 17.43 5.84
N LEU A 131 5.63 17.67 5.41
CA LEU A 131 6.82 17.16 6.08
C LEU A 131 6.95 17.71 7.50
N LYS A 132 6.64 18.99 7.71
CA LYS A 132 6.64 19.60 9.05
C LYS A 132 5.62 18.92 9.97
N CYS A 133 4.37 18.77 9.51
CA CYS A 133 3.33 18.05 10.25
C CYS A 133 3.78 16.63 10.62
N LEU A 134 4.35 15.88 9.67
CA LEU A 134 4.87 14.53 9.91
C LEU A 134 6.02 14.54 10.94
N SER A 135 6.94 15.50 10.87
CA SER A 135 8.10 15.56 11.77
C SER A 135 7.76 15.98 13.20
N GLU A 136 6.75 16.85 13.37
CA GLU A 136 6.29 17.33 14.68
C GLU A 136 5.20 16.45 15.30
N CYS A 137 4.64 15.52 14.52
CA CYS A 137 3.74 14.46 14.98
C CYS A 137 4.39 13.08 14.77
N PRO A 138 5.42 12.70 15.58
CA PRO A 138 6.20 11.48 15.35
C PRO A 138 5.40 10.18 15.50
N ASP A 139 4.18 10.24 16.07
CA ASP A 139 3.23 9.13 16.15
C ASP A 139 2.37 8.96 14.88
N ALA A 140 2.44 9.91 13.94
CA ALA A 140 1.75 9.85 12.66
C ALA A 140 2.51 8.97 11.65
N ALA A 141 1.87 7.91 11.18
CA ALA A 141 2.41 7.05 10.13
C ALA A 141 2.17 7.59 8.72
N ALA A 142 1.19 8.47 8.54
CA ALA A 142 0.90 9.16 7.29
C ALA A 142 0.20 10.50 7.53
N VAL A 143 0.35 11.43 6.58
CA VAL A 143 -0.23 12.77 6.60
C VAL A 143 -0.87 13.07 5.24
N GLY A 144 -2.06 13.66 5.24
CA GLY A 144 -2.73 14.18 4.05
C GLY A 144 -3.11 15.67 4.17
N PRO A 145 -3.12 16.43 3.07
CA PRO A 145 -3.58 17.82 3.07
C PRO A 145 -5.11 17.91 3.09
N VAL A 146 -5.63 19.12 3.26
CA VAL A 146 -7.02 19.45 2.91
C VAL A 146 -7.16 19.79 1.43
N THR A 147 -8.37 19.70 0.89
CA THR A 147 -8.69 19.98 -0.51
C THR A 147 -10.10 20.53 -0.68
N ASN A 148 -10.43 21.02 -1.88
CA ASN A 148 -11.74 21.56 -2.23
C ASN A 148 -12.80 20.49 -2.51
N TYR A 149 -12.37 19.28 -2.89
CA TYR A 149 -13.29 18.23 -3.29
C TYR A 149 -12.74 16.85 -2.94
N ILE A 150 -13.32 16.20 -1.92
CA ILE A 150 -13.02 14.80 -1.57
C ILE A 150 -14.07 14.25 -0.61
N SER A 151 -14.22 12.93 -0.51
CA SER A 151 -15.05 12.37 0.57
C SER A 151 -14.37 12.53 1.94
N GLY A 152 -15.09 13.05 2.93
CA GLY A 152 -14.66 13.07 4.33
C GLY A 152 -13.96 14.35 4.80
N GLU A 153 -13.20 14.22 5.89
CA GLU A 153 -12.71 15.34 6.73
C GLU A 153 -11.64 16.23 6.09
N GLN A 154 -11.05 15.76 4.98
CA GLN A 154 -10.07 16.51 4.20
C GLN A 154 -10.72 17.57 3.30
N GLN A 155 -12.04 17.54 3.07
CA GLN A 155 -12.70 18.58 2.28
C GLN A 155 -12.91 19.87 3.10
N ILE A 156 -12.61 21.01 2.50
CA ILE A 156 -12.91 22.35 3.05
C ILE A 156 -13.68 23.19 2.02
N GLU A 157 -14.36 24.23 2.50
CA GLU A 157 -14.95 25.24 1.62
C GLU A 157 -13.86 26.15 1.05
N THR A 158 -13.97 26.47 -0.24
CA THR A 158 -12.98 27.30 -0.95
C THR A 158 -13.64 28.39 -1.79
N PRO A 159 -13.29 29.68 -1.60
CA PRO A 159 -13.94 30.80 -2.26
C PRO A 159 -13.22 31.23 -3.56
N TYR A 160 -13.00 30.31 -4.50
CA TYR A 160 -12.43 30.63 -5.83
C TYR A 160 -13.24 29.97 -6.95
N GLY A 161 -13.18 30.55 -8.15
CA GLY A 161 -13.84 30.02 -9.35
C GLY A 161 -12.88 29.60 -10.48
N ASP A 162 -11.60 29.93 -10.37
CA ASP A 162 -10.59 29.68 -11.39
C ASP A 162 -9.20 29.38 -10.78
N ILE A 163 -8.24 29.01 -11.62
CA ILE A 163 -6.87 28.65 -11.20
C ILE A 163 -6.11 29.84 -10.58
N PRO A 164 -6.15 31.06 -11.13
CA PRO A 164 -5.53 32.22 -10.47
C PRO A 164 -6.10 32.50 -9.07
N GLY A 165 -7.42 32.45 -8.91
CA GLY A 165 -8.08 32.60 -7.61
C GLY A 165 -7.71 31.48 -6.64
N MET A 166 -7.63 30.23 -7.13
CA MET A 166 -7.15 29.09 -6.35
C MET A 166 -5.72 29.31 -5.85
N ARG A 167 -4.81 29.79 -6.70
CA ARG A 167 -3.41 30.09 -6.32
C ARG A 167 -3.35 31.18 -5.25
N ALA A 168 -4.13 32.25 -5.40
CA ALA A 168 -4.19 33.32 -4.40
C ALA A 168 -4.75 32.82 -3.05
N PHE A 169 -5.79 32.00 -3.08
CA PHE A 169 -6.33 31.34 -1.89
C PHE A 169 -5.27 30.46 -1.22
N ALA A 170 -4.61 29.58 -1.97
CA ALA A 170 -3.59 28.67 -1.45
C ALA A 170 -2.40 29.42 -0.85
N ALA A 171 -1.92 30.48 -1.50
CA ALA A 171 -0.83 31.31 -0.97
C ALA A 171 -1.18 31.98 0.38
N ALA A 172 -2.46 32.33 0.59
CA ALA A 172 -2.96 32.85 1.87
C ALA A 172 -3.20 31.73 2.90
N TYR A 173 -3.70 30.58 2.46
CA TYR A 173 -4.09 29.45 3.30
C TYR A 173 -2.91 28.65 3.82
N ASN A 174 -1.92 28.37 2.98
CA ASN A 174 -0.76 27.53 3.27
C ASN A 174 0.25 28.28 4.13
N ARG A 175 -0.10 28.48 5.39
CA ARG A 175 0.72 29.10 6.43
C ARG A 175 0.74 28.16 7.63
N SER A 176 1.94 27.81 8.08
CA SER A 176 2.10 26.78 9.10
C SER A 176 1.33 27.15 10.36
N ASP A 177 0.44 26.25 10.75
CA ASP A 177 -0.42 26.40 11.92
C ASP A 177 -0.68 25.01 12.51
N PRO A 178 0.15 24.56 13.47
CA PRO A 178 -0.02 23.28 14.13
C PRO A 178 -1.40 23.09 14.78
N GLY A 179 -2.09 24.19 15.13
CA GLY A 179 -3.45 24.15 15.68
C GLY A 179 -4.50 23.63 14.70
N LYS A 180 -4.17 23.56 13.39
CA LYS A 180 -5.06 22.99 12.35
C LYS A 180 -4.78 21.52 12.06
N TRP A 181 -3.73 20.94 12.62
CA TRP A 181 -3.43 19.52 12.44
C TRP A 181 -4.38 18.66 13.26
N ARG A 182 -5.00 17.65 12.63
CA ARG A 182 -6.06 16.85 13.25
C ARG A 182 -5.73 15.37 13.11
N ASP A 183 -5.91 14.61 14.19
CA ASP A 183 -5.96 13.16 14.08
C ASP A 183 -7.13 12.74 13.21
N THR A 184 -6.94 11.71 12.41
CA THR A 184 -8.02 11.09 11.65
C THR A 184 -7.82 9.59 11.56
N ASP A 185 -8.93 8.88 11.44
CA ASP A 185 -8.97 7.44 11.21
C ASP A 185 -9.07 7.10 9.72
N ARG A 186 -9.15 8.12 8.85
CA ARG A 186 -9.29 7.94 7.40
C ARG A 186 -8.61 9.07 6.63
N LEU A 187 -7.59 8.72 5.86
CA LEU A 187 -7.05 9.58 4.81
C LEU A 187 -7.44 9.00 3.45
N VAL A 188 -7.93 9.86 2.55
CA VAL A 188 -8.22 9.48 1.17
C VAL A 188 -6.95 9.63 0.33
N GLY A 189 -6.65 8.62 -0.48
CA GLY A 189 -5.39 8.45 -1.20
C GLY A 189 -5.09 9.43 -2.34
N PHE A 190 -5.78 10.59 -2.43
CA PHE A 190 -5.53 11.58 -3.50
C PHE A 190 -4.19 12.31 -3.35
N CYS A 191 -3.75 12.51 -2.11
CA CYS A 191 -2.45 13.06 -1.75
C CYS A 191 -2.07 12.56 -0.36
N LEU A 192 -1.11 11.64 -0.28
CA LEU A 192 -0.72 10.97 0.96
C LEU A 192 0.80 10.96 1.11
N LEU A 193 1.32 11.63 2.14
CA LEU A 193 2.74 11.62 2.53
C LEU A 193 2.96 10.61 3.66
N PHE A 194 3.97 9.75 3.53
CA PHE A 194 4.41 8.85 4.61
C PHE A 194 5.91 8.60 4.55
N PRO A 195 6.56 8.31 5.70
CA PRO A 195 7.95 7.90 5.70
C PRO A 195 8.09 6.51 5.06
N ARG A 196 9.24 6.25 4.44
CA ARG A 196 9.54 4.92 3.88
C ARG A 196 9.43 3.81 4.92
N SER A 197 9.76 4.08 6.18
CA SER A 197 9.61 3.12 7.27
C SER A 197 8.14 2.68 7.46
N THR A 198 7.17 3.57 7.23
CA THR A 198 5.75 3.18 7.22
C THR A 198 5.48 2.16 6.13
N PHE A 199 5.93 2.42 4.89
CA PHE A 199 5.81 1.48 3.77
C PHE A 199 6.50 0.14 4.07
N GLU A 200 7.71 0.18 4.61
CA GLU A 200 8.49 -1.01 4.93
C GLU A 200 7.85 -1.87 6.03
N GLN A 201 7.02 -1.28 6.89
CA GLN A 201 6.26 -1.98 7.95
C GLN A 201 4.89 -2.48 7.49
N ILE A 202 4.21 -1.73 6.62
CA ILE A 202 2.82 -2.00 6.22
C ILE A 202 2.72 -2.81 4.92
N GLY A 203 3.74 -2.73 4.06
CA GLY A 203 3.78 -3.37 2.76
C GLY A 203 3.00 -2.64 1.66
N PHE A 204 2.73 -3.37 0.60
CA PHE A 204 2.09 -2.88 -0.63
C PHE A 204 0.58 -2.64 -0.48
N PHE A 205 -0.01 -1.98 -1.47
CA PHE A 205 -1.47 -1.93 -1.67
C PHE A 205 -1.95 -3.29 -2.18
N ASP A 206 -3.20 -3.63 -1.88
CA ASP A 206 -3.79 -4.89 -2.31
C ASP A 206 -4.25 -4.81 -3.78
N GLU A 207 -3.69 -5.66 -4.64
CA GLU A 207 -4.00 -5.71 -6.06
C GLU A 207 -5.25 -6.55 -6.37
N GLY A 208 -5.95 -7.04 -5.35
CA GLY A 208 -7.26 -7.67 -5.46
C GLY A 208 -8.39 -6.68 -5.79
N TYR A 209 -8.19 -5.38 -5.55
CA TYR A 209 -9.15 -4.33 -5.92
C TYR A 209 -9.08 -4.02 -7.43
N GLU A 210 -10.24 -3.99 -8.08
CA GLU A 210 -10.35 -3.70 -9.51
C GLU A 210 -10.37 -2.20 -9.78
N VAL A 211 -9.55 -1.73 -10.72
CA VAL A 211 -9.52 -0.36 -11.27
C VAL A 211 -9.16 0.75 -10.25
N GLY A 212 -9.92 0.94 -9.18
CA GLY A 212 -9.68 1.88 -8.09
C GLY A 212 -10.83 1.92 -7.06
N ASN A 213 -10.64 2.68 -5.98
CA ASN A 213 -11.46 2.73 -4.75
C ASN A 213 -11.34 1.47 -3.87
N TYR A 214 -11.33 1.71 -2.55
CA TYR A 214 -11.13 0.74 -1.44
C TYR A 214 -9.68 0.29 -1.20
N GLU A 215 -8.77 0.43 -2.17
CA GLU A 215 -7.37 0.08 -1.94
C GLU A 215 -6.66 0.99 -0.91
N ASP A 216 -7.03 2.27 -0.87
CA ASP A 216 -6.56 3.21 0.14
C ASP A 216 -7.24 2.93 1.49
N ASP A 217 -8.54 2.70 1.52
CA ASP A 217 -9.26 2.29 2.74
C ASP A 217 -8.64 1.00 3.35
N ASP A 218 -8.26 0.00 2.54
CA ASP A 218 -7.55 -1.22 2.98
C ASP A 218 -6.19 -0.92 3.59
N TRP A 219 -5.40 -0.08 2.91
CA TRP A 219 -4.05 0.26 3.35
C TRP A 219 -4.09 1.05 4.67
N ILE A 220 -5.01 2.01 4.78
CA ILE A 220 -5.28 2.81 5.98
C ILE A 220 -5.79 1.92 7.12
N LEU A 221 -6.66 0.96 6.83
CA LEU A 221 -7.16 0.01 7.83
C LEU A 221 -6.04 -0.82 8.45
N ARG A 222 -5.07 -1.27 7.64
CA ARG A 222 -3.90 -1.99 8.15
C ARG A 222 -3.04 -1.10 9.06
N LEU A 223 -2.90 0.20 8.78
CA LEU A 223 -2.21 1.12 9.69
C LEU A 223 -2.92 1.19 11.04
N ARG A 224 -4.25 1.30 11.04
CA ARG A 224 -5.05 1.31 12.28
C ARG A 224 -4.90 0.02 13.08
N LEU A 225 -4.87 -1.13 12.42
CA LEU A 225 -4.65 -2.43 13.05
C LEU A 225 -3.24 -2.56 13.67
N GLN A 226 -2.27 -1.78 13.21
CA GLN A 226 -0.95 -1.63 13.83
C GLN A 226 -0.93 -0.57 14.96
N GLY A 227 -2.06 0.03 15.31
CA GLY A 227 -2.14 1.10 16.31
C GLY A 227 -1.55 2.44 15.83
N LYS A 228 -1.30 2.59 14.53
CA LYS A 228 -0.70 3.81 13.97
C LYS A 228 -1.74 4.91 13.84
N LYS A 229 -1.31 6.16 14.08
CA LYS A 229 -2.12 7.35 13.85
C LYS A 229 -1.84 7.96 12.49
N MET A 230 -2.76 8.81 12.06
CA MET A 230 -2.65 9.58 10.82
C MET A 230 -3.08 11.00 11.09
N LYS A 231 -2.56 11.95 10.32
CA LYS A 231 -2.89 13.37 10.47
C LYS A 231 -3.45 13.97 9.19
N ILE A 232 -4.45 14.83 9.34
CA ILE A 232 -4.79 15.84 8.34
C ILE A 232 -3.99 17.10 8.66
N ALA A 233 -3.12 17.50 7.75
CA ALA A 233 -2.43 18.78 7.80
C ALA A 233 -3.40 19.90 7.38
N GLY A 234 -4.25 20.34 8.31
CA GLY A 234 -5.31 21.32 8.02
C GLY A 234 -4.82 22.72 7.64
N ASP A 235 -3.53 23.00 7.78
CA ASP A 235 -2.85 24.21 7.31
C ASP A 235 -2.27 24.07 5.89
N THR A 236 -2.50 22.94 5.23
CA THR A 236 -1.96 22.64 3.91
C THR A 236 -3.09 22.28 2.94
N PHE A 237 -3.31 23.14 1.96
CA PHE A 237 -4.29 22.96 0.91
C PHE A 237 -3.64 22.54 -0.41
N VAL A 238 -4.25 21.58 -1.10
CA VAL A 238 -4.00 21.28 -2.52
C VAL A 238 -5.32 21.21 -3.27
N HIS A 239 -5.31 21.55 -4.56
CA HIS A 239 -6.52 21.51 -5.38
C HIS A 239 -6.72 20.12 -5.99
N HIS A 240 -7.94 19.59 -5.94
CA HIS A 240 -8.30 18.31 -6.54
C HIS A 240 -9.51 18.50 -7.47
N TYR A 241 -9.35 18.14 -8.74
CA TYR A 241 -10.41 18.26 -9.75
C TYR A 241 -11.54 17.23 -9.54
N GLY A 242 -11.23 16.10 -8.89
CA GLY A 242 -12.23 15.23 -8.27
C GLY A 242 -12.62 13.98 -9.06
N SER A 243 -11.80 12.93 -8.97
CA SER A 243 -12.07 11.57 -9.46
C SER A 243 -12.48 11.53 -10.94
N VAL A 244 -11.84 12.37 -11.76
CA VAL A 244 -12.23 12.57 -13.17
C VAL A 244 -12.12 11.28 -13.98
N THR A 245 -11.06 10.49 -13.75
CA THR A 245 -10.86 9.19 -14.39
C THR A 245 -11.95 8.18 -14.07
N MET A 246 -12.43 8.13 -12.82
CA MET A 246 -13.52 7.23 -12.44
C MET A 246 -14.85 7.71 -13.03
N LYS A 247 -15.13 9.01 -12.99
CA LYS A 247 -16.37 9.59 -13.55
C LYS A 247 -16.54 9.28 -15.04
N GLU A 248 -15.46 9.20 -15.81
CA GLU A 248 -15.50 8.87 -17.24
C GLU A 248 -15.78 7.41 -17.57
N LEU A 249 -15.65 6.48 -16.61
CA LEU A 249 -16.11 5.10 -16.80
C LEU A 249 -17.65 5.03 -16.96
N GLY A 250 -18.35 6.11 -16.61
CA GLY A 250 -19.80 6.20 -16.55
C GLY A 250 -20.34 5.67 -15.22
N GLU A 251 -21.40 6.30 -14.70
CA GLU A 251 -21.97 6.03 -13.37
C GLU A 251 -22.26 4.54 -13.13
N ARG A 252 -22.78 3.85 -14.16
CA ARG A 252 -23.08 2.41 -14.08
C ARG A 252 -21.84 1.56 -13.83
N LYS A 253 -20.72 1.86 -14.51
CA LYS A 253 -19.48 1.11 -14.39
C LYS A 253 -18.76 1.45 -13.08
N VAL A 254 -18.82 2.71 -12.64
CA VAL A 254 -18.33 3.11 -11.30
C VAL A 254 -19.08 2.37 -10.20
N SER A 255 -20.41 2.32 -10.28
CA SER A 255 -21.23 1.59 -9.31
C SER A 255 -20.92 0.09 -9.29
N GLU A 256 -20.73 -0.52 -10.46
CA GLU A 256 -20.34 -1.93 -10.56
C GLU A 256 -18.97 -2.20 -9.92
N VAL A 257 -17.94 -1.39 -10.25
CA VAL A 257 -16.59 -1.52 -9.68
C VAL A 257 -16.64 -1.30 -8.17
N ASN A 258 -17.32 -0.26 -7.69
CA ASN A 258 -17.46 0.01 -6.25
C ASN A 258 -18.21 -1.10 -5.53
N GLY A 259 -19.21 -1.71 -6.17
CA GLY A 259 -19.94 -2.85 -5.61
C GLY A 259 -19.05 -4.09 -5.47
N LYS A 260 -18.23 -4.40 -6.48
CA LYS A 260 -17.26 -5.49 -6.43
C LYS A 260 -16.17 -5.25 -5.38
N ASN A 261 -15.54 -4.07 -5.41
CA ASN A 261 -14.48 -3.72 -4.46
C ASN A 261 -15.00 -3.64 -3.03
N GLY A 262 -16.21 -3.11 -2.82
CA GLY A 262 -16.86 -3.12 -1.50
C GLY A 262 -17.23 -4.53 -1.04
N GLY A 263 -17.69 -5.40 -1.95
CA GLY A 263 -17.90 -6.82 -1.67
C GLY A 263 -16.61 -7.53 -1.26
N TYR A 264 -15.53 -7.32 -2.00
CA TYR A 264 -14.20 -7.85 -1.68
C TYR A 264 -13.67 -7.31 -0.34
N PHE A 265 -13.79 -6.01 -0.09
CA PHE A 265 -13.42 -5.39 1.19
C PHE A 265 -14.18 -6.01 2.36
N ASN A 266 -15.51 -6.14 2.24
CA ASN A 266 -16.35 -6.73 3.28
C ASN A 266 -16.05 -8.21 3.51
N GLU A 267 -15.79 -8.97 2.44
CA GLU A 267 -15.38 -10.36 2.54
C GLU A 267 -14.02 -10.51 3.24
N LYS A 268 -13.05 -9.66 2.89
CA LYS A 268 -11.69 -9.67 3.43
C LYS A 268 -11.65 -9.28 4.90
N TRP A 269 -12.36 -8.23 5.29
CA TRP A 269 -12.21 -7.58 6.59
C TRP A 269 -13.34 -7.87 7.57
N GLY A 270 -14.51 -8.33 7.10
CA GLY A 270 -15.63 -8.69 7.95
C GLY A 270 -16.01 -7.57 8.92
N SER A 271 -15.99 -7.87 10.23
CA SER A 271 -16.37 -6.94 11.30
C SER A 271 -15.20 -6.10 11.83
N VAL A 272 -14.19 -5.80 11.01
CA VAL A 272 -12.97 -5.07 11.43
C VAL A 272 -13.26 -3.76 12.18
N TYR A 273 -14.28 -3.01 11.79
CA TYR A 273 -14.60 -1.75 12.46
C TYR A 273 -15.13 -1.97 13.88
N ALA A 274 -15.91 -3.04 14.11
CA ALA A 274 -16.32 -3.42 15.46
C ALA A 274 -15.12 -3.89 16.30
N TYR A 275 -14.15 -4.56 15.67
CA TYR A 275 -12.89 -4.92 16.32
C TYR A 275 -12.10 -3.66 16.72
N LEU A 276 -11.91 -2.71 15.81
CA LEU A 276 -11.19 -1.46 16.09
C LEU A 276 -11.89 -0.63 17.18
N GLN A 277 -13.22 -0.47 17.14
CA GLN A 277 -13.98 0.26 18.17
C GLN A 277 -13.68 -0.21 19.60
N THR A 278 -13.31 -1.47 19.79
CA THR A 278 -13.10 -2.09 21.10
C THR A 278 -11.62 -2.31 21.44
N ARG A 279 -10.71 -2.25 20.46
CA ARG A 279 -9.27 -2.56 20.63
C ARG A 279 -8.33 -1.45 20.19
N GLU A 280 -8.81 -0.41 19.52
CA GLU A 280 -7.94 0.61 18.91
C GLU A 280 -7.08 1.34 19.93
N GLU A 281 -7.64 1.70 21.09
CA GLU A 281 -6.85 2.33 22.16
C GLU A 281 -5.78 1.38 22.72
N ARG A 282 -6.10 0.09 22.87
CA ARG A 282 -5.12 -0.95 23.26
C ARG A 282 -3.99 -1.03 22.25
N LEU A 283 -4.31 -1.01 20.95
CA LEU A 283 -3.33 -1.07 19.87
C LEU A 283 -2.43 0.18 19.87
N ARG A 284 -3.00 1.37 20.05
CA ARG A 284 -2.27 2.65 20.08
C ARG A 284 -1.33 2.78 21.28
N THR A 285 -1.68 2.18 22.43
CA THR A 285 -0.95 2.32 23.70
C THR A 285 -0.02 1.16 24.03
N ALA A 286 -0.02 0.08 23.24
CA ALA A 286 0.77 -1.12 23.49
C ALA A 286 2.30 -0.90 23.53
N GLY A 287 2.79 0.25 23.04
CA GLY A 287 4.22 0.61 23.05
C GLY A 287 5.10 -0.30 22.17
N ARG A 288 4.49 -1.23 21.43
CA ARG A 288 5.14 -2.16 20.51
C ARG A 288 4.97 -1.63 19.08
N VAL A 289 6.07 -1.58 18.33
CA VAL A 289 6.02 -1.38 16.88
C VAL A 289 5.60 -2.70 16.25
N LEU A 290 4.48 -2.69 15.52
CA LEU A 290 3.93 -3.85 14.83
C LEU A 290 4.24 -3.76 13.33
N ASP A 291 4.58 -4.91 12.77
CA ASP A 291 4.83 -5.13 11.35
C ASP A 291 3.73 -6.03 10.79
N MET A 292 3.58 -6.11 9.46
CA MET A 292 2.59 -7.04 8.88
C MET A 292 2.85 -8.50 9.26
N SER A 293 4.12 -8.90 9.40
CA SER A 293 4.47 -10.27 9.78
C SER A 293 3.97 -10.68 11.16
N ASP A 294 3.74 -9.74 12.08
CA ASP A 294 3.20 -10.04 13.40
C ASP A 294 1.78 -10.61 13.32
N PHE A 295 1.04 -10.28 12.27
CA PHE A 295 -0.34 -10.69 12.04
C PHE A 295 -0.48 -12.00 11.26
N TYR A 296 0.62 -12.62 10.85
CA TYR A 296 0.56 -13.86 10.09
C TYR A 296 0.44 -15.07 11.03
N PRO A 297 -0.19 -16.18 10.58
CA PRO A 297 -0.27 -17.39 11.39
C PRO A 297 1.13 -18.04 11.50
N PRO A 298 1.44 -18.66 12.65
CA PRO A 298 2.62 -19.52 12.75
C PRO A 298 2.41 -20.81 11.95
N LEU A 299 3.48 -21.58 11.80
CA LEU A 299 3.45 -22.94 11.22
C LEU A 299 2.83 -22.95 9.82
N CYS A 300 3.20 -22.01 8.96
CA CYS A 300 2.66 -21.90 7.60
C CYS A 300 3.74 -21.91 6.52
N TRP A 301 3.34 -22.32 5.32
CA TRP A 301 4.17 -22.25 4.12
C TRP A 301 3.91 -20.95 3.39
N VAL A 302 4.98 -20.26 2.98
CA VAL A 302 4.88 -19.05 2.18
C VAL A 302 5.81 -19.10 0.99
N ARG A 303 5.51 -18.32 -0.06
CA ARG A 303 6.32 -18.23 -1.27
C ARG A 303 6.69 -16.80 -1.61
N SER A 304 7.92 -16.58 -2.07
CA SER A 304 8.35 -15.30 -2.64
C SER A 304 7.86 -15.11 -4.07
N ALA A 305 7.99 -13.90 -4.61
CA ALA A 305 7.77 -13.61 -6.03
C ALA A 305 8.64 -14.47 -6.96
N SER A 306 9.85 -14.85 -6.53
CA SER A 306 10.74 -15.74 -7.29
C SER A 306 10.40 -17.23 -7.16
N GLY A 307 9.28 -17.58 -6.51
CA GLY A 307 8.84 -18.97 -6.30
C GLY A 307 9.64 -19.75 -5.24
N ARG A 308 10.49 -19.09 -4.45
CA ARG A 308 11.16 -19.75 -3.31
C ARG A 308 10.17 -19.99 -2.19
N ILE A 309 10.22 -21.15 -1.57
CA ILE A 309 9.30 -21.58 -0.52
C ILE A 309 9.98 -21.45 0.84
N TYR A 310 9.26 -20.91 1.81
CA TYR A 310 9.72 -20.76 3.18
C TYR A 310 8.72 -21.35 4.16
N TRP A 311 9.23 -21.94 5.23
CA TRP A 311 8.49 -22.29 6.42
C TRP A 311 8.55 -21.14 7.42
N LEU A 312 7.40 -20.73 7.97
CA LEU A 312 7.31 -19.71 9.02
C LEU A 312 7.02 -20.34 10.38
N GLU A 313 7.92 -20.15 11.35
CA GLU A 313 7.75 -20.61 12.72
C GLU A 313 8.53 -19.72 13.69
N GLY A 314 7.85 -19.22 14.73
CA GLY A 314 8.50 -18.44 15.79
C GLY A 314 9.18 -17.15 15.33
N GLY A 315 8.61 -16.45 14.33
CA GLY A 315 9.21 -15.22 13.78
C GLY A 315 10.39 -15.45 12.83
N ILE A 316 10.63 -16.71 12.44
CA ILE A 316 11.74 -17.10 11.57
C ILE A 316 11.18 -17.64 10.25
N ARG A 317 11.77 -17.22 9.13
CA ARG A 317 11.56 -17.80 7.79
C ARG A 317 12.71 -18.75 7.48
N ARG A 318 12.40 -20.00 7.20
CA ARG A 318 13.37 -21.04 6.84
C ARG A 318 13.16 -21.43 5.39
N LEU A 319 14.17 -21.25 4.55
CA LEU A 319 14.10 -21.65 3.14
C LEU A 319 13.90 -23.17 3.05
N LEU A 320 13.01 -23.63 2.18
CA LEU A 320 12.87 -25.04 1.85
C LEU A 320 13.77 -25.36 0.65
N ALA A 321 14.61 -26.39 0.81
CA ALA A 321 15.52 -26.78 -0.26
C ALA A 321 14.73 -27.20 -1.53
N PRO A 322 15.20 -26.84 -2.74
CA PRO A 322 14.45 -27.07 -3.98
C PRO A 322 14.07 -28.54 -4.23
N HIS A 323 14.92 -29.49 -3.84
CA HIS A 323 14.68 -30.94 -4.00
C HIS A 323 13.57 -31.47 -3.08
N LEU A 324 13.21 -30.75 -2.01
CA LEU A 324 12.11 -31.09 -1.12
C LEU A 324 10.80 -30.41 -1.50
N THR A 325 10.80 -29.53 -2.50
CA THR A 325 9.62 -28.73 -2.84
C THR A 325 8.65 -29.53 -3.71
N THR A 326 7.55 -30.00 -3.11
CA THR A 326 6.47 -30.71 -3.81
C THR A 326 5.42 -29.76 -4.38
N GLU A 327 4.61 -30.23 -5.33
CA GLU A 327 3.48 -29.47 -5.87
C GLU A 327 2.42 -29.16 -4.79
N GLU A 328 2.17 -30.10 -3.87
CA GLU A 328 1.28 -29.88 -2.72
C GLU A 328 1.74 -28.69 -1.87
N ILE A 329 3.05 -28.61 -1.55
CA ILE A 329 3.59 -27.50 -0.77
C ILE A 329 3.47 -26.19 -1.56
N ARG A 330 3.79 -26.19 -2.87
CA ARG A 330 3.66 -24.97 -3.71
C ARG A 330 2.23 -24.45 -3.76
N ASN A 331 1.25 -25.35 -3.84
CA ASN A 331 -0.16 -24.99 -3.93
C ASN A 331 -0.73 -24.47 -2.60
N ARG A 332 -0.16 -24.90 -1.47
CA ARG A 332 -0.50 -24.38 -0.13
C ARG A 332 0.28 -23.14 0.28
N ALA A 333 1.43 -22.89 -0.32
CA ALA A 333 2.31 -21.78 0.07
C ALA A 333 1.69 -20.43 -0.32
N VAL A 334 1.40 -19.62 0.70
CA VAL A 334 0.80 -18.30 0.52
C VAL A 334 1.84 -17.32 0.00
N ARG A 335 1.50 -16.53 -1.01
CA ARG A 335 2.44 -15.56 -1.57
C ARG A 335 2.60 -14.37 -0.61
N LEU A 336 3.84 -14.04 -0.27
CA LEU A 336 4.19 -12.84 0.47
C LEU A 336 5.04 -11.90 -0.38
N SER A 337 4.93 -10.60 -0.10
CA SER A 337 5.77 -9.61 -0.75
C SER A 337 7.23 -9.72 -0.27
N VAL A 338 8.16 -9.16 -1.05
CA VAL A 338 9.56 -9.06 -0.59
C VAL A 338 9.68 -8.20 0.67
N VAL A 339 8.81 -7.19 0.82
CA VAL A 339 8.78 -6.30 1.98
C VAL A 339 8.38 -7.10 3.24
N ASP A 340 7.28 -7.85 3.17
CA ASP A 340 6.82 -8.66 4.32
C ASP A 340 7.83 -9.76 4.65
N LEU A 341 8.40 -10.42 3.64
CA LEU A 341 9.41 -11.44 3.87
C LEU A 341 10.62 -10.84 4.60
N MET A 342 11.06 -9.62 4.24
CA MET A 342 12.22 -8.96 4.86
C MET A 342 12.00 -8.55 6.32
N GLN A 343 10.75 -8.45 6.77
CA GLN A 343 10.42 -8.26 8.19
C GLN A 343 10.64 -9.55 9.02
N ILE A 344 10.68 -10.71 8.37
CA ILE A 344 10.83 -12.01 9.03
C ILE A 344 12.31 -12.43 9.04
N SER A 345 12.82 -12.75 10.24
CA SER A 345 14.23 -13.11 10.42
C SER A 345 14.58 -14.40 9.66
N PRO A 346 15.67 -14.46 8.88
CA PRO A 346 16.08 -15.68 8.22
C PRO A 346 16.60 -16.71 9.23
N GLY A 347 16.27 -17.98 9.01
CA GLY A 347 16.76 -19.13 9.79
C GLY A 347 17.45 -20.18 8.93
N PRO A 348 17.90 -21.29 9.54
CA PRO A 348 18.55 -22.38 8.82
C PRO A 348 17.60 -23.01 7.79
N GLU A 349 18.15 -23.38 6.63
CA GLU A 349 17.41 -24.06 5.57
C GLU A 349 16.83 -25.40 6.07
N VAL A 350 15.69 -25.81 5.52
CA VAL A 350 15.10 -27.13 5.67
C VAL A 350 15.54 -27.96 4.47
N SER A 351 16.49 -28.87 4.67
CA SER A 351 17.07 -29.69 3.61
C SER A 351 16.91 -31.20 3.82
N ASP A 352 16.41 -31.61 4.99
CA ASP A 352 16.19 -33.01 5.40
C ASP A 352 14.71 -33.42 5.27
N PRO A 353 14.38 -34.50 4.52
CA PRO A 353 13.02 -35.06 4.47
C PRO A 353 12.39 -35.42 5.82
N GLU A 354 13.19 -35.87 6.80
CA GLU A 354 12.67 -36.20 8.15
C GLU A 354 12.21 -34.94 8.88
N GLU A 355 13.02 -33.87 8.79
CA GLU A 355 12.66 -32.56 9.32
C GLU A 355 11.38 -32.03 8.67
N LEU A 356 11.28 -32.07 7.32
CA LEU A 356 10.08 -31.66 6.59
C LEU A 356 8.84 -32.40 7.07
N SER A 357 8.93 -33.72 7.22
CA SER A 357 7.84 -34.56 7.72
C SER A 357 7.42 -34.17 9.14
N GLY A 358 8.39 -33.81 9.98
CA GLY A 358 8.17 -33.25 11.32
C GLY A 358 7.42 -31.92 11.30
N LEU A 359 7.81 -30.98 10.42
CA LEU A 359 7.14 -29.69 10.27
C LEU A 359 5.67 -29.85 9.86
N GLN A 360 5.41 -30.69 8.85
CA GLN A 360 4.05 -30.95 8.37
C GLN A 360 3.17 -31.63 9.42
N ARG A 361 3.75 -32.52 10.24
CA ARG A 361 3.03 -33.13 11.37
C ARG A 361 2.69 -32.08 12.42
N ARG A 362 3.66 -31.25 12.84
CA ARG A 362 3.42 -30.15 13.80
C ARG A 362 2.34 -29.19 13.32
N GLN A 363 2.35 -28.83 12.03
CA GLN A 363 1.31 -28.00 11.45
C GLN A 363 -0.08 -28.58 11.69
N ARG A 364 -0.29 -29.87 11.37
CA ARG A 364 -1.59 -30.54 11.51
C ARG A 364 -2.03 -30.68 12.97
N GLU A 365 -1.10 -30.89 13.89
CA GLU A 365 -1.40 -31.15 15.30
C GLU A 365 -1.59 -29.88 16.13
N GLN A 366 -0.88 -28.79 15.80
CA GLN A 366 -0.82 -27.60 16.65
C GLN A 366 -1.64 -26.42 16.11
N LEU A 367 -1.83 -26.32 14.79
CA LEU A 367 -2.56 -25.21 14.19
C LEU A 367 -4.07 -25.42 14.34
N THR A 368 -4.65 -24.85 15.40
CA THR A 368 -6.07 -25.04 15.74
C THR A 368 -6.85 -23.73 15.62
N VAL A 369 -7.94 -23.75 14.84
CA VAL A 369 -8.92 -22.67 14.79
C VAL A 369 -10.17 -23.10 15.54
N LEU A 370 -10.60 -22.28 16.49
CA LEU A 370 -11.79 -22.49 17.31
C LEU A 370 -12.81 -21.39 17.05
N GLN A 371 -14.07 -21.69 17.39
CA GLN A 371 -15.18 -20.75 17.29
C GLN A 371 -15.82 -20.55 18.67
N ASP A 372 -16.20 -19.32 19.02
CA ASP A 372 -16.97 -19.03 20.22
C ASP A 372 -18.49 -19.11 20.00
N ALA A 373 -19.27 -18.89 21.06
CA ALA A 373 -20.73 -18.97 21.03
C ALA A 373 -21.38 -17.93 20.10
N GLU A 374 -20.72 -16.80 19.86
CA GLU A 374 -21.15 -15.75 18.94
C GLU A 374 -20.68 -15.99 17.50
N GLY A 375 -20.00 -17.11 17.24
CA GLY A 375 -19.53 -17.49 15.93
C GLY A 375 -18.19 -16.84 15.52
N ARG A 376 -17.50 -16.14 16.42
CA ARG A 376 -16.19 -15.51 16.13
C ARG A 376 -15.10 -16.56 16.11
N LEU A 377 -14.16 -16.39 15.19
CA LEU A 377 -13.08 -17.34 14.93
C LEU A 377 -11.78 -16.90 15.64
N TYR A 378 -11.04 -17.86 16.19
CA TYR A 378 -9.74 -17.62 16.83
C TYR A 378 -8.74 -18.71 16.45
N LEU A 379 -7.53 -18.32 16.07
CA LEU A 379 -6.39 -19.22 16.04
C LEU A 379 -5.78 -19.30 17.43
N ILE A 380 -5.51 -20.51 17.92
CA ILE A 380 -4.79 -20.71 19.18
C ILE A 380 -3.29 -20.85 18.89
N ASP A 381 -2.50 -19.93 19.44
CA ASP A 381 -1.05 -19.88 19.27
C ASP A 381 -0.40 -19.81 20.66
N ARG A 382 0.27 -20.90 21.07
CA ARG A 382 1.00 -20.99 22.36
C ARG A 382 0.17 -20.56 23.59
N GLY A 383 -1.11 -20.94 23.62
CA GLY A 383 -2.03 -20.62 24.72
C GLY A 383 -2.65 -19.21 24.65
N VAL A 384 -2.35 -18.45 23.61
CA VAL A 384 -2.95 -17.15 23.31
C VAL A 384 -4.00 -17.34 22.21
N ARG A 385 -5.17 -16.73 22.36
CA ARG A 385 -6.17 -16.66 21.29
C ARG A 385 -5.91 -15.45 20.41
N ARG A 386 -5.87 -15.67 19.10
CA ARG A 386 -5.66 -14.62 18.09
C ARG A 386 -6.90 -14.56 17.20
N GLY A 387 -7.63 -13.45 17.24
CA GLY A 387 -8.88 -13.31 16.51
C GLY A 387 -8.70 -13.41 15.00
N ILE A 388 -9.66 -14.03 14.30
CA ILE A 388 -9.74 -14.07 12.84
C ILE A 388 -10.99 -13.29 12.43
N LEU A 389 -10.79 -12.14 11.78
CA LEU A 389 -11.86 -11.15 11.56
C LEU A 389 -12.86 -11.55 10.47
N ALA A 390 -12.44 -12.39 9.54
CA ALA A 390 -13.27 -12.90 8.45
C ALA A 390 -12.82 -14.28 8.01
N SER A 391 -13.77 -15.11 7.56
CA SER A 391 -13.49 -16.45 7.01
C SER A 391 -12.58 -16.41 5.78
N TYR A 392 -12.54 -15.29 5.06
CA TYR A 392 -11.56 -15.01 4.00
C TYR A 392 -10.12 -15.31 4.45
N THR A 393 -9.76 -14.89 5.67
CA THR A 393 -8.42 -15.10 6.24
C THR A 393 -8.11 -16.59 6.39
N CYS A 394 -9.07 -17.40 6.86
CA CYS A 394 -8.89 -18.85 6.92
C CYS A 394 -8.66 -19.45 5.54
N ARG A 395 -9.42 -19.03 4.53
CA ARG A 395 -9.27 -19.56 3.16
C ARG A 395 -7.93 -19.21 2.54
N ILE A 396 -7.49 -17.96 2.66
CA ILE A 396 -6.21 -17.52 2.06
C ILE A 396 -5.02 -18.21 2.72
N TRP A 397 -5.05 -18.39 4.04
CA TRP A 397 -4.00 -19.08 4.78
C TRP A 397 -4.12 -20.61 4.78
N GLY A 398 -5.21 -21.16 4.21
CA GLY A 398 -5.50 -22.60 4.27
C GLY A 398 -5.70 -23.12 5.70
N LEU A 399 -6.18 -22.27 6.62
CA LEU A 399 -6.44 -22.65 8.01
C LEU A 399 -7.70 -23.53 8.10
N PRO A 400 -7.74 -24.50 9.04
CA PRO A 400 -8.94 -25.29 9.27
C PRO A 400 -10.10 -24.38 9.66
N THR A 401 -11.29 -24.65 9.13
CA THR A 401 -12.50 -23.91 9.51
C THR A 401 -13.35 -24.81 10.41
N PRO A 402 -13.63 -24.41 11.66
CA PRO A 402 -14.45 -25.21 12.57
C PRO A 402 -15.89 -25.32 12.05
N SER A 403 -16.57 -26.40 12.43
CA SER A 403 -18.01 -26.56 12.15
C SER A 403 -18.80 -25.50 12.93
N PRO A 404 -19.86 -24.90 12.38
CA PRO A 404 -20.71 -23.96 13.12
C PRO A 404 -21.29 -24.53 14.43
N SER A 405 -21.39 -25.86 14.53
CA SER A 405 -21.87 -26.58 15.72
C SER A 405 -20.81 -26.84 16.79
N SER A 406 -19.53 -26.54 16.53
CA SER A 406 -18.41 -26.85 17.43
C SER A 406 -17.90 -25.63 18.19
N SER A 407 -18.81 -24.87 18.83
CA SER A 407 -18.40 -23.75 19.69
C SER A 407 -17.74 -24.25 20.98
N VAL A 408 -16.70 -23.54 21.42
CA VAL A 408 -15.94 -23.87 22.62
C VAL A 408 -16.18 -22.82 23.71
N ALA A 409 -16.65 -23.26 24.87
CA ALA A 409 -16.81 -22.39 26.04
C ALA A 409 -15.44 -22.02 26.65
N GLY A 410 -15.35 -20.84 27.28
CA GLY A 410 -14.13 -20.39 27.98
C GLY A 410 -13.04 -19.77 27.09
N LEU A 411 -13.28 -19.61 25.78
CA LEU A 411 -12.34 -18.90 24.90
C LEU A 411 -12.10 -17.46 25.37
N SER A 412 -13.11 -16.79 25.91
CA SER A 412 -12.99 -15.43 26.47
C SER A 412 -11.92 -15.30 27.55
N ASP A 413 -11.66 -16.38 28.28
CA ASP A 413 -10.77 -16.40 29.45
C ASP A 413 -9.30 -16.59 29.04
N MET A 414 -9.05 -16.97 27.79
CA MET A 414 -7.70 -17.08 27.23
C MET A 414 -7.10 -15.68 26.97
N PRO A 415 -5.78 -15.50 27.20
CA PRO A 415 -5.08 -14.28 26.82
C PRO A 415 -5.33 -13.92 25.34
N GLU A 416 -5.68 -12.67 25.08
CA GLU A 416 -5.94 -12.16 23.73
C GLU A 416 -4.64 -11.60 23.12
N GLY A 417 -4.27 -12.13 21.95
CA GLY A 417 -3.18 -11.63 21.13
C GLY A 417 -3.69 -10.81 19.95
N ASP A 418 -2.76 -10.30 19.15
CA ASP A 418 -3.10 -9.57 17.93
C ASP A 418 -3.75 -10.50 16.90
N PRO A 419 -4.66 -10.00 16.06
CA PRO A 419 -5.44 -10.84 15.18
C PRO A 419 -4.57 -11.50 14.11
N ILE A 420 -5.12 -12.52 13.45
CA ILE A 420 -4.56 -13.05 12.21
C ILE A 420 -5.16 -12.25 11.05
N LEU A 421 -4.30 -11.69 10.20
CA LEU A 421 -4.70 -10.91 9.04
C LEU A 421 -4.33 -11.63 7.74
N PRO A 422 -5.12 -11.47 6.66
CA PRO A 422 -4.73 -11.96 5.35
C PRO A 422 -3.57 -11.10 4.81
N PRO A 423 -2.65 -11.67 4.01
CA PRO A 423 -1.71 -10.87 3.24
C PRO A 423 -2.45 -10.13 2.12
N VAL A 424 -1.79 -9.14 1.53
CA VAL A 424 -2.31 -8.51 0.32
C VAL A 424 -2.24 -9.47 -0.87
N ILE A 425 -3.19 -9.37 -1.80
CA ILE A 425 -3.05 -10.04 -3.09
C ILE A 425 -2.07 -9.24 -3.95
N LEU A 426 -1.08 -9.94 -4.51
CA LEU A 426 -0.17 -9.41 -5.52
C LEU A 426 -0.38 -10.23 -6.78
N ALA A 427 -0.92 -9.62 -7.82
CA ALA A 427 -1.40 -10.34 -8.99
C ALA A 427 -0.30 -10.58 -10.03
N SER A 428 0.79 -9.80 -10.02
CA SER A 428 1.90 -10.02 -10.94
C SER A 428 2.89 -11.03 -10.37
N ASP A 429 3.11 -12.21 -10.98
CA ASP A 429 4.32 -13.03 -10.72
C ASP A 429 5.60 -12.40 -11.31
N VAL A 430 5.40 -11.30 -12.03
CA VAL A 430 6.37 -10.67 -12.91
C VAL A 430 6.58 -9.22 -12.46
N LEU A 431 7.88 -8.89 -12.36
CA LEU A 431 8.52 -7.59 -12.11
C LEU A 431 8.80 -7.27 -10.65
#